data_AF-A0A2N9LMK6-F1
#
_entry.id   AF-A0A2N9LMK6-F1
#
_cell.length_a   1.000
_cell.length_b   1.000
_cell.length_c   1.000
_cell.angle_alpha   90.00
_cell.angle_beta   90.00
_cell.angle_gamma   90.00
#
_symmetry.space_group_name_H-M   'P 1'
#
loop_
_entity.id
_entity.type
_entity.pdbx_description
1 polymer ?
#
loop_
_entity_poly.entity_id
_entity_poly.type
_entity_poly.pdbx_seq_one_letter_code
_entity_poly.pdbx_strand_id
1 'polypeptide(L)'
;MVEVPSALFSIAALSRFVDFFSIGTNDLTQYLLAVDRNNPNVARLYNHLDPAVIRALDGVIRDARHCGKPASVCGEMAASYWAWGWRRSA
;
A
#
# COMPACT_ATOMS: atom_id res chain seq x y z
N MET A 1 -2.47 10.36 -0.16
CA MET A 1 -2.15 9.07 0.51
C MET A 1 -2.98 7.99 -0.18
N VAL A 2 -2.40 6.82 -0.44
CA VAL A 2 -3.08 5.67 -1.07
C VAL A 2 -3.33 4.66 0.03
N GLU A 3 -4.56 4.64 0.54
CA GLU A 3 -4.97 3.80 1.66
C GLU A 3 -6.34 3.15 1.47
N VAL A 4 -7.11 3.60 0.48
CA VAL A 4 -8.40 3.01 0.09
C VAL A 4 -8.24 2.19 -1.20
N PRO A 5 -8.86 1.00 -1.31
CA PRO A 5 -8.72 0.14 -2.49
C PRO A 5 -9.15 0.82 -3.80
N SER A 6 -10.13 1.73 -3.77
CA SER A 6 -10.58 2.48 -4.96
C SER A 6 -9.47 3.35 -5.57
N ALA A 7 -8.53 3.83 -4.76
CA ALA A 7 -7.41 4.65 -5.23
C ALA A 7 -6.42 3.83 -6.07
N LEU A 8 -6.31 2.52 -5.84
CA LEU A 8 -5.45 1.61 -6.60
C LEU A 8 -5.83 1.63 -8.10
N PHE A 9 -7.12 1.65 -8.40
CA PHE A 9 -7.63 1.69 -9.77
C PHE A 9 -7.56 3.08 -10.42
N SER A 10 -7.23 4.11 -9.63
CA SER A 10 -7.29 5.51 -10.04
C SER A 10 -5.93 6.18 -10.12
N ILE A 11 -4.83 5.47 -9.91
CA ILE A 11 -3.47 6.04 -9.83
C ILE A 11 -3.14 6.90 -11.06
N ALA A 12 -3.41 6.39 -12.26
CA ALA A 12 -3.14 7.12 -13.50
C ALA A 12 -3.93 8.44 -13.58
N ALA A 13 -5.22 8.41 -13.25
CA ALA A 13 -6.05 9.61 -13.23
C ALA A 13 -5.60 10.62 -12.16
N LEU A 14 -5.31 10.12 -10.95
CA LEU A 14 -4.87 10.93 -9.81
C LEU A 14 -3.51 11.57 -10.03
N SER A 15 -2.62 10.93 -10.80
CA SER A 15 -1.26 11.41 -11.06
C SER A 15 -1.22 12.83 -11.65
N ARG A 16 -2.27 13.24 -12.36
CA ARG A 16 -2.39 14.58 -12.97
C ARG A 16 -2.56 15.69 -11.93
N PHE A 17 -2.93 15.34 -10.71
CA PHE A 17 -3.32 16.28 -9.65
C PHE A 17 -2.41 16.22 -8.42
N VAL A 18 -1.45 15.29 -8.38
CA VAL A 18 -0.58 15.09 -7.21
C VAL A 18 0.89 15.04 -7.61
N ASP A 19 1.76 15.46 -6.71
CA ASP A 19 3.21 15.45 -6.94
C ASP A 19 3.84 14.07 -6.70
N PHE A 20 3.29 13.30 -5.76
CA PHE A 20 3.76 11.97 -5.39
C PHE A 20 2.64 11.15 -4.73
N PHE A 21 2.89 9.85 -4.57
CA PHE A 21 2.04 8.94 -3.82
C PHE A 21 2.73 8.48 -2.53
N SER A 22 1.98 8.41 -1.44
CA SER A 22 2.43 7.81 -0.18
C SER A 22 1.42 6.74 0.21
N ILE A 23 1.86 5.49 0.33
CA ILE A 23 1.01 4.33 0.52
C ILE A 23 0.87 4.06 2.03
N GLY A 24 -0.35 4.24 2.54
CA GLY A 24 -0.68 4.01 3.95
C GLY A 24 -0.97 2.54 4.19
N THR A 25 0.06 1.76 4.52
CA THR A 25 -0.05 0.28 4.60
C THR A 25 -1.02 -0.21 5.66
N ASN A 26 -1.22 0.57 6.73
CA ASN A 26 -2.09 0.22 7.83
C ASN A 26 -3.56 0.11 7.37
N ASP A 27 -4.08 1.21 6.85
CA ASP A 27 -5.48 1.29 6.45
C ASP A 27 -5.70 0.56 5.13
N LEU A 28 -4.72 0.55 4.23
CA LEU A 28 -4.78 -0.25 3.01
C LEU A 28 -4.95 -1.74 3.29
N THR A 29 -4.18 -2.29 4.25
CA THR A 29 -4.31 -3.70 4.67
C THR A 29 -5.69 -3.97 5.26
N GLN A 30 -6.15 -3.08 6.15
CA GLN A 30 -7.47 -3.20 6.77
C GLN A 30 -8.61 -3.23 5.75
N TYR A 31 -8.60 -2.32 4.78
CA TYR A 31 -9.65 -2.27 3.75
C TYR A 31 -9.53 -3.38 2.70
N LEU A 32 -8.31 -3.80 2.33
CA LEU A 32 -8.12 -4.90 1.38
C LEU A 32 -8.52 -6.25 1.96
N LEU A 33 -8.21 -6.50 3.23
CA LEU A 33 -8.54 -7.76 3.90
C LEU A 33 -9.92 -7.75 4.56
N ALA A 34 -10.58 -6.58 4.60
CA ALA A 34 -11.81 -6.34 5.33
C ALA A 34 -11.70 -6.74 6.83
N VAL A 35 -10.58 -6.36 7.46
CA VAL A 35 -10.27 -6.68 8.86
C VAL A 35 -10.00 -5.40 9.64
N ASP A 36 -10.85 -5.10 10.62
CA ASP A 36 -10.56 -4.07 11.62
C ASP A 36 -9.48 -4.57 12.60
N ARG A 37 -8.29 -3.99 12.52
CA ARG A 37 -7.15 -4.37 13.38
C ARG A 37 -7.35 -4.04 14.87
N ASN A 38 -8.27 -3.14 15.19
CA ASN A 38 -8.59 -2.77 16.56
C ASN A 38 -9.70 -3.66 17.17
N ASN A 39 -10.33 -4.51 16.35
CA ASN A 39 -11.35 -5.44 16.82
C ASN A 39 -10.69 -6.78 17.23
N PRO A 40 -10.66 -7.12 18.53
CA PRO A 40 -9.94 -8.30 19.02
C PRO A 40 -10.48 -9.63 18.45
N ASN A 41 -11.73 -9.66 17.98
CA ASN A 41 -12.32 -10.85 17.39
C ASN A 41 -11.70 -11.23 16.02
N VAL A 42 -11.18 -10.23 15.30
CA VAL A 42 -10.67 -10.39 13.92
C VAL A 42 -9.24 -9.91 13.73
N ALA A 43 -8.65 -9.21 14.70
CA ALA A 43 -7.30 -8.64 14.61
C ALA A 43 -6.21 -9.64 14.19
N ARG A 44 -6.36 -10.93 14.55
CA ARG A 44 -5.43 -12.00 14.12
C ARG A 44 -5.38 -12.24 12.60
N LEU A 45 -6.40 -11.79 11.86
CA LEU A 45 -6.48 -11.91 10.40
C LEU A 45 -5.79 -10.74 9.69
N TYR A 46 -5.44 -9.68 10.42
CA TYR A 46 -4.72 -8.55 9.86
C TYR A 46 -3.27 -8.96 9.57
N ASN A 47 -2.89 -8.95 8.29
CA ASN A 47 -1.55 -9.31 7.84
C ASN A 47 -1.09 -8.39 6.71
N HIS A 48 -0.14 -7.51 7.02
CA HIS A 48 0.44 -6.59 6.03
C HIS A 48 1.36 -7.30 5.00
N LEU A 49 1.68 -8.58 5.22
CA LEU A 49 2.41 -9.44 4.27
C LEU A 49 1.49 -10.36 3.47
N ASP A 50 0.17 -10.18 3.54
CA ASP A 50 -0.76 -10.94 2.72
C ASP A 50 -0.45 -10.72 1.22
N PRO A 51 -0.47 -11.77 0.38
CA PRO A 51 -0.17 -11.64 -1.05
C PRO A 51 -1.04 -10.60 -1.77
N ALA A 52 -2.29 -10.37 -1.37
CA ALA A 52 -3.15 -9.34 -1.94
C ALA A 52 -2.62 -7.93 -1.64
N VAL A 53 -2.13 -7.70 -0.42
CA VAL A 53 -1.54 -6.43 0.01
C VAL A 53 -0.23 -6.17 -0.72
N ILE A 54 0.65 -7.18 -0.81
CA ILE A 54 1.92 -7.07 -1.54
C ILE A 54 1.68 -6.77 -3.03
N ARG A 55 0.71 -7.44 -3.67
CA ARG A 55 0.34 -7.14 -5.06
C ARG A 55 -0.23 -5.74 -5.23
N ALA A 56 -1.04 -5.26 -4.28
CA ALA A 56 -1.56 -3.90 -4.33
C ALA A 56 -0.44 -2.85 -4.24
N LEU A 57 0.54 -3.07 -3.36
CA LEU A 57 1.72 -2.22 -3.23
C LEU A 57 2.55 -2.18 -4.52
N ASP A 58 2.86 -3.35 -5.09
CA ASP A 58 3.58 -3.44 -6.36
C ASP A 58 2.82 -2.73 -7.49
N GLY A 59 1.50 -2.94 -7.58
CA GLY A 59 0.64 -2.28 -8.56
C GLY A 59 0.71 -0.76 -8.48
N VAL A 60 0.53 -0.18 -7.28
CA VAL A 60 0.61 1.28 -7.09
C VAL A 60 1.98 1.83 -7.47
N ILE A 61 3.05 1.13 -7.09
CA ILE A 61 4.42 1.57 -7.36
C ILE A 61 4.70 1.54 -8.86
N ARG A 62 4.27 0.47 -9.55
CA ARG A 62 4.39 0.34 -11.00
C ARG A 62 3.59 1.41 -11.74
N ASP A 63 2.35 1.66 -11.33
CA ASP A 63 1.47 2.64 -11.98
C ASP A 63 1.97 4.07 -11.74
N ALA A 64 2.40 4.39 -10.51
CA ALA A 64 3.02 5.67 -10.19
C ALA A 64 4.29 5.90 -11.03
N ARG A 65 5.14 4.87 -11.17
CA ARG A 65 6.34 4.92 -12.01
C ARG A 65 6.01 5.15 -13.48
N HIS A 66 4.98 4.49 -14.03
CA HIS A 66 4.51 4.74 -15.40
C HIS A 66 4.03 6.18 -15.59
N CYS A 67 3.45 6.78 -14.56
CA CYS A 67 2.99 8.17 -14.59
C CYS A 67 4.10 9.19 -14.28
N GLY A 68 5.35 8.75 -14.09
CA GLY A 68 6.47 9.62 -13.72
C GLY A 68 6.33 10.25 -12.33
N LYS A 69 5.58 9.63 -11.42
CA LYS A 69 5.37 10.11 -10.06
C LYS A 69 6.14 9.27 -9.05
N PRO A 70 6.85 9.90 -8.09
CA PRO A 70 7.45 9.18 -6.97
C PRO A 70 6.37 8.47 -6.14
N ALA A 71 6.70 7.30 -5.63
CA ALA A 71 5.89 6.57 -4.67
C ALA A 71 6.73 6.21 -3.43
N SER A 72 6.15 6.39 -2.25
CA SER A 72 6.73 5.97 -0.98
C SER A 72 5.74 5.11 -0.19
N VAL A 73 6.25 4.37 0.79
CA VAL A 73 5.46 3.53 1.68
C VAL A 73 5.58 4.10 3.09
N CYS A 74 4.47 4.27 3.79
CA CYS A 74 4.41 4.64 5.20
C CYS A 74 3.54 3.65 5.98
N GLY A 75 3.56 3.79 7.31
CA GLY A 75 2.93 2.83 8.22
C GLY A 75 3.91 1.74 8.68
N GLU A 76 3.38 0.77 9.43
CA GLU A 76 4.20 -0.19 10.17
C GLU A 76 5.03 -1.09 9.24
N MET A 77 4.50 -1.41 8.06
CA MET A 77 5.24 -2.20 7.07
C MET A 77 6.51 -1.50 6.59
N ALA A 78 6.53 -0.17 6.50
CA ALA A 78 7.69 0.60 6.03
C ALA A 78 8.90 0.48 6.99
N ALA A 79 8.64 0.20 8.27
CA ALA A 79 9.67 -0.01 9.29
C ALA A 79 10.09 -1.48 9.44
N SER A 80 9.46 -2.41 8.71
CA SER A 80 9.74 -3.84 8.81
C SER A 80 10.99 -4.24 8.01
N TYR A 81 11.72 -5.26 8.49
CA TYR A 81 12.87 -5.83 7.79
C TYR A 81 12.55 -6.29 6.35
N TRP A 82 11.31 -6.74 6.12
CA TRP A 82 10.81 -7.11 4.80
C TRP A 82 10.87 -5.94 3.80
N ALA A 83 10.40 -4.75 4.21
CA ALA A 83 10.39 -3.58 3.32
C ALA A 83 11.80 -3.13 2.91
N TRP A 84 12.78 -3.31 3.79
CA TRP A 84 14.20 -3.05 3.49
C TRP A 84 14.80 -4.07 2.52
N GLY A 85 14.43 -5.35 2.64
CA GLY A 85 14.80 -6.39 1.69
C GLY A 85 14.21 -6.14 0.30
N TRP A 86 12.91 -5.81 0.24
CA TRP A 86 12.19 -5.57 -1.01
C TRP A 86 12.75 -4.38 -1.80
N ARG A 87 13.08 -3.26 -1.13
CA ARG A 87 13.72 -2.09 -1.76
C ARG A 87 15.08 -2.37 -2.40
N ARG A 88 15.79 -3.42 -1.98
CA ARG A 88 17.09 -3.79 -2.55
C ARG A 88 16.96 -4.64 -3.82
N SER A 89 15.77 -5.17 -4.09
CA SER A 89 15.50 -6.07 -5.21
C SER A 89 14.62 -5.45 -6.30
N ALA A 90 14.08 -4.25 -6.09
CA ALA A 90 13.21 -3.49 -7.01
C ALA A 90 13.90 -2.21 -7.51
#